data_AF-A0A177DR75-F1
#
_entry.id   AF-A0A177DR75-F1
#
_cell.length_a   1.000
_cell.length_b   1.000
_cell.length_c   1.000
_cell.angle_alpha   90.00
_cell.angle_beta   90.00
_cell.angle_gamma   90.00
#
_symmetry.space_group_name_H-M   'P 1'
#
loop_
_entity.id
_entity.type
_entity.pdbx_description
1 polymer ?
#
loop_
_entity_poly.entity_id
_entity_poly.type
_entity_poly.pdbx_seq_one_letter_code
_entity_poly.pdbx_strand_id
1 'polypeptide(L)'
;MASKLQPEEARAAIPTHNTQSPLLRLPAELRNQIFALVLRHSQIDLFVSPTAKGTNMRASHPTRTNCIGLLHACRQTHVETALLLYELNVFTIRASHCMHLVAFLARRTATQIDVMAEVQWKPALDVMGVYACSAVEWLDMTTREIDQLERNRRQREIEDRRSSARARGRLYGYE
;
A
#
# COMPACT_ATOMS: atom_id res chain seq x y z
N MET A 1 -15.88 49.13 50.23
CA MET A 1 -14.70 49.21 49.34
C MET A 1 -13.75 48.09 49.71
N ALA A 2 -13.77 46.99 48.95
CA ALA A 2 -12.74 45.95 48.99
C ALA A 2 -12.76 45.26 47.63
N SER A 3 -11.91 45.76 46.73
CA SER A 3 -11.63 45.19 45.41
C SER A 3 -10.91 43.86 45.61
N LYS A 4 -11.42 42.77 45.03
CA LYS A 4 -10.65 41.54 44.82
C LYS A 4 -10.72 41.14 43.36
N LEU A 5 -9.56 41.37 42.74
CA LEU A 5 -9.06 41.02 41.42
C LEU A 5 -9.47 39.62 40.97
N GLN A 6 -9.71 39.51 39.66
CA GLN A 6 -9.93 38.29 38.90
C GLN A 6 -8.76 37.30 39.02
N PRO A 7 -9.00 36.01 38.79
CA PRO A 7 -8.02 35.10 38.23
C PRO A 7 -8.46 34.68 36.82
N GLU A 8 -8.25 35.56 35.83
CA GLU A 8 -7.82 35.09 34.52
C GLU A 8 -6.32 34.77 34.60
N GLU A 9 -5.79 33.97 33.69
CA GLU A 9 -4.35 33.65 33.56
C GLU A 9 -3.81 32.53 34.46
N ALA A 10 -4.31 31.31 34.26
CA ALA A 10 -3.50 30.11 34.49
C ALA A 10 -3.99 28.94 33.60
N ARG A 11 -4.07 29.14 32.29
CA ARG A 11 -4.06 28.00 31.35
C ARG A 11 -2.65 27.44 31.37
N ALA A 12 -2.42 26.50 32.28
CA ALA A 12 -1.19 25.73 32.38
C ALA A 12 -0.77 25.25 30.98
N ALA A 13 0.34 25.79 30.50
CA ALA A 13 1.01 25.30 29.31
C ALA A 13 1.40 23.85 29.60
N ILE A 14 0.70 22.90 28.97
CA ILE A 14 1.03 21.48 29.02
C ILE A 14 2.47 21.37 28.51
N PRO A 15 3.45 20.93 29.34
CA PRO A 15 4.79 20.69 28.86
C PRO A 15 4.70 19.47 27.96
N THR A 16 4.65 19.68 26.65
CA THR A 16 4.71 18.57 25.70
C THR A 16 6.09 17.95 25.82
N HIS A 17 6.10 16.66 26.08
CA HIS A 17 7.26 15.80 26.30
C HIS A 17 8.16 15.64 25.04
N ASN A 18 8.16 16.64 24.15
CA ASN A 18 8.69 16.62 22.79
C ASN A 18 10.00 17.40 22.61
N THR A 19 10.48 18.06 23.66
CA THR A 19 11.66 18.92 23.61
C THR A 19 12.96 18.16 23.33
N GLN A 20 13.00 16.83 23.46
CA GLN A 20 14.22 16.04 23.22
C GLN A 20 14.37 15.54 21.78
N SER A 21 13.29 15.48 20.97
CA SER A 21 13.38 15.02 19.57
C SER A 21 13.55 16.21 18.62
N PRO A 22 14.67 16.32 17.89
CA PRO A 22 14.87 17.42 16.94
C PRO A 22 13.82 17.44 15.81
N LEU A 23 13.30 16.27 15.43
CA LEU A 23 12.23 16.16 14.43
C LEU A 23 10.90 16.73 14.94
N LEU A 24 10.58 16.52 16.23
CA LEU A 24 9.29 16.92 16.81
C LEU A 24 9.27 18.37 17.28
N ARG A 25 10.41 19.06 17.25
CA ARG A 25 10.49 20.53 17.40
C ARG A 25 10.08 21.29 16.14
N LEU A 26 10.11 20.64 14.98
CA LEU A 26 9.72 21.27 13.72
C LEU A 26 8.21 21.51 13.68
N PRO A 27 7.73 22.59 13.04
CA PRO A 27 6.31 22.75 12.69
C PRO A 27 5.75 21.55 11.92
N ALA A 28 4.45 21.31 12.05
CA ALA A 28 3.79 20.15 11.45
C ALA A 28 3.94 20.11 9.92
N GLU A 29 3.95 21.28 9.29
CA GLU A 29 4.11 21.45 7.85
C GLU A 29 5.47 20.90 7.37
N LEU A 30 6.55 21.22 8.09
CA LEU A 30 7.89 20.72 7.76
C LEU A 30 8.01 19.23 8.02
N ARG A 31 7.38 18.70 9.08
CA ARG A 31 7.34 17.26 9.34
C ARG A 31 6.64 16.51 8.21
N ASN A 32 5.48 17.00 7.77
CA ASN A 32 4.74 16.40 6.66
C ASN A 32 5.54 16.40 5.35
N GLN A 33 6.29 17.47 5.07
CA GLN A 33 7.19 17.51 3.90
C GLN A 33 8.30 16.47 4.01
N ILE A 34 8.95 16.35 5.16
CA ILE A 34 9.98 15.33 5.41
C ILE A 34 9.38 13.93 5.25
N PHE A 35 8.23 13.67 5.85
CA PHE A 35 7.54 12.38 5.75
C PHE A 35 7.14 12.05 4.33
N ALA A 36 6.63 13.03 3.56
CA ALA A 36 6.31 12.83 2.15
C ALA A 36 7.55 12.45 1.35
N LEU A 37 8.71 13.07 1.61
CA LEU A 37 9.96 12.71 0.93
C LEU A 37 10.44 11.30 1.29
N VAL A 38 10.28 10.88 2.55
CA VAL A 38 10.71 9.56 3.03
C VAL A 38 9.76 8.44 2.55
N LEU A 39 8.45 8.70 2.56
CA LEU A 39 7.42 7.70 2.29
C LEU A 39 7.03 7.60 0.82
N ARG A 40 7.38 8.60 -0.01
CA ARG A 40 7.07 8.57 -1.43
C ARG A 40 7.97 7.57 -2.14
N HIS A 41 7.36 6.47 -2.59
CA HIS A 41 7.97 5.52 -3.49
C HIS A 41 7.15 5.43 -4.77
N SER A 42 7.84 5.19 -5.89
CA SER A 42 7.17 5.07 -7.19
C SER A 42 6.12 3.96 -7.24
N GLN A 43 6.36 2.87 -6.50
CA GLN A 43 5.50 1.70 -6.41
C GLN A 43 5.94 0.85 -5.21
N ILE A 44 4.98 0.41 -4.40
CA ILE A 44 5.21 -0.56 -3.31
C ILE A 44 4.73 -1.92 -3.78
N ASP A 45 5.68 -2.77 -4.11
CA ASP A 45 5.40 -4.12 -4.57
C ASP A 45 5.33 -5.10 -3.39
N LEU A 46 4.24 -5.86 -3.30
CA LEU A 46 3.97 -6.84 -2.27
C LEU A 46 3.86 -8.23 -2.89
N PHE A 47 4.73 -9.16 -2.51
CA PHE A 47 4.68 -10.55 -2.91
C PHE A 47 3.92 -11.39 -1.89
N VAL A 48 3.05 -12.26 -2.38
CA VAL A 48 2.42 -13.29 -1.57
C VAL A 48 3.25 -14.56 -1.66
N SER A 49 3.82 -14.98 -0.52
CA SER A 49 4.53 -16.26 -0.39
C SER A 49 3.72 -17.24 0.47
N PRO A 50 3.56 -18.49 0.05
CA PRO A 50 3.03 -19.53 0.93
C PRO A 50 4.04 -19.79 2.07
N THR A 51 3.52 -19.98 3.28
CA THR A 51 4.30 -20.33 4.48
C THR A 51 3.61 -21.47 5.21
N ALA A 52 4.32 -22.15 6.12
CA ALA A 52 3.77 -23.27 6.90
C ALA A 52 2.52 -22.91 7.73
N LYS A 53 2.29 -21.60 8.00
CA LYS A 53 1.15 -21.09 8.77
C LYS A 53 0.11 -20.36 7.92
N GLY A 54 0.17 -20.49 6.59
CA GLY A 54 -0.73 -19.80 5.64
C GLY A 54 0.02 -18.88 4.68
N THR A 55 -0.65 -17.87 4.12
CA THR A 55 -0.02 -16.92 3.19
C THR A 55 0.57 -15.72 3.93
N ASN A 56 1.81 -15.38 3.61
CA ASN A 56 2.47 -14.18 4.14
C ASN A 56 2.78 -13.21 3.00
N MET A 57 2.43 -11.94 3.20
CA MET A 57 2.74 -10.87 2.28
C MET A 57 4.06 -10.21 2.67
N ARG A 58 4.99 -10.11 1.74
CA ARG A 58 6.29 -9.49 1.94
C ARG A 58 6.54 -8.44 0.89
N ALA A 59 7.13 -7.31 1.25
CA ALA A 59 7.55 -6.33 0.26
C ALA A 59 8.66 -6.93 -0.64
N SER A 60 8.53 -6.68 -1.94
CA SER A 60 9.55 -6.94 -2.94
C SER A 60 10.72 -6.00 -2.72
N HIS A 61 11.92 -6.56 -2.65
CA HIS A 61 13.24 -5.93 -2.62
C HIS A 61 13.84 -5.55 -1.25
N PRO A 62 15.06 -6.06 -0.94
CA PRO A 62 15.84 -5.70 0.24
C PRO A 62 16.53 -4.33 0.15
N THR A 63 16.45 -3.61 -0.97
CA THR A 63 17.12 -2.30 -1.16
C THR A 63 16.24 -1.08 -0.91
N ARG A 64 14.91 -1.25 -0.82
CA ARG A 64 13.99 -0.18 -0.37
C ARG A 64 13.73 -0.39 1.11
N THR A 65 14.72 0.02 1.89
CA THR A 65 14.77 0.04 3.35
C THR A 65 13.43 0.47 3.96
N ASN A 66 12.72 -0.50 4.53
CA ASN A 66 11.79 -0.35 5.65
C ASN A 66 10.98 0.98 5.64
N CYS A 67 10.28 1.29 4.54
CA CYS A 67 9.48 2.52 4.43
C CYS A 67 8.38 2.60 5.51
N ILE A 68 7.95 1.44 6.00
CA ILE A 68 7.02 1.31 7.14
C ILE A 68 7.71 1.46 8.50
N GLY A 69 9.04 1.36 8.57
CA GLY A 69 9.80 1.47 9.82
C GLY A 69 9.59 2.81 10.52
N LEU A 70 9.40 3.88 9.75
CA LEU A 70 9.05 5.20 10.28
C LEU A 70 7.73 5.18 11.06
N LEU A 71 6.72 4.46 10.56
CA LEU A 71 5.42 4.31 11.22
C LEU A 71 5.54 3.56 12.55
N HIS A 72 6.59 2.77 12.73
CA HIS A 72 6.83 2.00 13.96
C HIS A 72 7.70 2.73 15.00
N ALA A 73 8.28 3.89 14.66
CA ALA A 73 9.22 4.58 15.54
C ALA A 73 8.55 5.15 16.81
N CYS A 74 7.44 5.88 16.65
CA CYS A 74 6.66 6.38 17.78
C CYS A 74 5.19 6.63 17.40
N ARG A 75 4.31 6.73 18.41
CA ARG A 75 2.87 6.94 18.22
C ARG A 75 2.54 8.23 17.46
N GLN A 76 3.27 9.32 17.72
CA GLN A 76 3.05 10.59 17.02
C GLN A 76 3.33 10.45 15.53
N THR A 77 4.49 9.90 15.17
CA THR A 77 4.86 9.66 13.77
C THR A 77 3.85 8.74 13.09
N HIS A 78 3.41 7.67 13.77
CA HIS A 78 2.37 6.78 13.23
C HIS A 78 1.09 7.53 12.88
N VAL A 79 0.57 8.37 13.79
CA VAL A 79 -0.66 9.15 13.55
C VAL A 79 -0.48 10.12 12.39
N GLU A 80 0.67 10.78 12.29
CA GLU A 80 0.93 11.77 11.22
C GLU A 80 1.18 11.11 9.85
N THR A 81 1.71 9.89 9.81
CA THR A 81 2.22 9.28 8.57
C THR A 81 1.42 8.09 8.04
N ALA A 82 0.55 7.50 8.86
CA ALA A 82 -0.17 6.29 8.46
C ALA A 82 -1.01 6.48 7.19
N LEU A 83 -1.66 7.63 7.01
CA LEU A 83 -2.42 7.95 5.80
C LEU A 83 -1.54 8.36 4.62
N LEU A 84 -0.47 9.12 4.87
CA LEU A 84 0.47 9.55 3.82
C LEU A 84 1.10 8.37 3.08
N LEU A 85 1.35 7.26 3.78
CA LEU A 85 1.85 6.04 3.15
C LEU A 85 0.87 5.53 2.06
N TYR A 86 -0.44 5.59 2.32
CA TYR A 86 -1.45 5.09 1.38
C TYR A 86 -1.78 6.10 0.28
N GLU A 87 -1.78 7.39 0.61
CA GLU A 87 -2.06 8.48 -0.32
C GLU A 87 -0.96 8.64 -1.38
N LEU A 88 0.31 8.51 -0.98
CA LEU A 88 1.46 8.81 -1.84
C LEU A 88 1.94 7.62 -2.69
N ASN A 89 1.46 6.40 -2.43
CA ASN A 89 2.04 5.19 -3.01
C ASN A 89 0.99 4.33 -3.72
N VAL A 90 1.39 3.81 -4.87
CA VAL A 90 0.65 2.75 -5.57
C VAL A 90 1.08 1.39 -5.03
N PHE A 91 0.13 0.64 -4.48
CA PHE A 91 0.38 -0.71 -3.98
C PHE A 91 0.17 -1.72 -5.09
N THR A 92 1.15 -2.58 -5.31
CA THR A 92 1.06 -3.64 -6.32
C THR A 92 1.23 -4.98 -5.68
N ILE A 93 0.19 -5.80 -5.72
CA ILE A 93 0.20 -7.14 -5.15
C ILE A 93 0.53 -8.14 -6.25
N ARG A 94 1.73 -8.72 -6.13
CA ARG A 94 2.20 -9.83 -6.94
C ARG A 94 1.77 -11.16 -6.34
N ALA A 95 0.73 -11.73 -6.91
CA ALA A 95 0.12 -12.96 -6.39
C ALA A 95 -0.57 -13.77 -7.47
N SER A 96 -0.68 -15.09 -7.25
CA SER A 96 -1.38 -15.98 -8.18
C SER A 96 -2.89 -15.73 -8.25
N HIS A 97 -3.49 -15.14 -7.23
CA HIS A 97 -4.92 -14.87 -7.16
C HIS A 97 -5.16 -13.44 -6.68
N CYS A 98 -6.12 -12.75 -7.30
CA CYS A 98 -6.50 -11.39 -6.89
C CYS A 98 -7.18 -11.36 -5.52
N MET A 99 -7.68 -12.50 -5.02
CA MET A 99 -8.21 -12.63 -3.66
C MET A 99 -7.21 -12.22 -2.56
N HIS A 100 -5.91 -12.28 -2.83
CA HIS A 100 -4.91 -11.77 -1.89
C HIS A 100 -4.90 -10.24 -1.80
N LEU A 101 -5.24 -9.56 -2.90
CA LEU A 101 -5.44 -8.11 -2.90
C LEU A 101 -6.70 -7.75 -2.11
N VAL A 102 -7.80 -8.45 -2.34
CA VAL A 102 -9.04 -8.23 -1.57
C VAL A 102 -8.80 -8.47 -0.07
N ALA A 103 -8.11 -9.55 0.30
CA ALA A 103 -7.75 -9.82 1.69
C ALA A 103 -6.79 -8.79 2.30
N PHE A 104 -5.92 -8.18 1.48
CA PHE A 104 -5.08 -7.06 1.91
C PHE A 104 -5.94 -5.83 2.22
N LEU A 105 -6.86 -5.45 1.33
CA LEU A 105 -7.74 -4.29 1.50
C LEU A 105 -8.72 -4.47 2.67
N ALA A 106 -9.29 -5.67 2.85
CA ALA A 106 -10.22 -5.97 3.94
C ALA A 106 -9.63 -5.79 5.35
N ARG A 107 -8.30 -5.69 5.48
CA ARG A 107 -7.60 -5.46 6.76
C ARG A 107 -7.25 -3.99 7.00
N ARG A 108 -7.76 -3.05 6.21
CA ARG A 108 -7.42 -1.61 6.24
C ARG A 108 -8.62 -0.85 6.76
N THR A 109 -8.37 0.30 7.36
CA THR A 109 -9.46 1.17 7.81
C THR A 109 -10.14 1.83 6.60
N ALA A 110 -11.40 2.23 6.74
CA ALA A 110 -12.11 2.96 5.68
C ALA A 110 -11.31 4.18 5.21
N THR A 111 -10.78 4.96 6.15
CA THR A 111 -9.91 6.12 5.84
C THR A 111 -8.65 5.78 5.05
N GLN A 112 -8.07 4.59 5.26
CA GLN A 112 -6.91 4.14 4.48
C GLN A 112 -7.34 3.72 3.08
N ILE A 113 -8.48 3.06 2.95
CA ILE A 113 -9.04 2.63 1.66
C ILE A 113 -9.38 3.85 0.80
N ASP A 114 -10.02 4.87 1.38
CA ASP A 114 -10.48 6.06 0.66
C ASP A 114 -9.33 6.86 0.02
N VAL A 115 -8.16 6.90 0.67
CA VAL A 115 -6.98 7.61 0.15
C VAL A 115 -6.19 6.79 -0.87
N MET A 116 -6.46 5.49 -1.01
CA MET A 116 -5.79 4.62 -1.97
C MET A 116 -6.40 4.78 -3.37
N ALA A 117 -5.93 5.80 -4.09
CA ALA A 117 -6.40 6.12 -5.44
C ALA A 117 -6.17 4.97 -6.44
N GLU A 118 -5.07 4.21 -6.30
CA GLU A 118 -4.74 3.12 -7.21
C GLU A 118 -4.11 1.93 -6.48
N VAL A 119 -4.67 0.75 -6.73
CA VAL A 119 -4.15 -0.54 -6.28
C VAL A 119 -4.07 -1.50 -7.46
N GLN A 120 -2.91 -2.10 -7.63
CA GLN A 120 -2.63 -2.99 -8.75
C GLN A 120 -2.55 -4.44 -8.30
N TRP A 121 -3.13 -5.34 -9.08
CA TRP A 121 -2.83 -6.76 -9.05
C TRP A 121 -2.00 -7.14 -10.26
N LYS A 122 -0.87 -7.81 -10.00
CA LYS A 122 -0.01 -8.41 -11.02
C LYS A 122 0.12 -9.91 -10.75
N PRO A 123 -0.14 -10.80 -11.71
CA PRO A 123 0.10 -12.22 -11.51
C PRO A 123 1.59 -12.50 -11.27
N ALA A 124 1.88 -13.43 -10.36
CA ALA A 124 3.26 -13.72 -9.96
C ALA A 124 4.16 -14.22 -11.12
N LEU A 125 3.56 -14.74 -12.20
CA LEU A 125 4.25 -15.35 -13.35
C LEU A 125 4.02 -14.61 -14.67
N ASP A 126 3.25 -13.53 -14.67
CA ASP A 126 2.88 -12.79 -15.88
C ASP A 126 3.48 -11.38 -15.82
N VAL A 127 4.20 -10.99 -16.88
CA VAL A 127 4.85 -9.68 -16.99
C VAL A 127 3.87 -8.64 -17.55
N MET A 128 2.79 -9.05 -18.22
CA MET A 128 1.92 -8.16 -19.01
C MET A 128 0.51 -7.98 -18.41
N GLY A 129 0.01 -8.92 -17.61
CA GLY A 129 -1.25 -8.77 -16.90
C GLY A 129 -1.14 -7.80 -15.72
N VAL A 130 -1.40 -6.51 -15.92
CA VAL A 130 -1.60 -5.55 -14.82
C VAL A 130 -3.06 -5.15 -14.78
N TYR A 131 -3.71 -5.40 -13.64
CA TYR A 131 -5.06 -4.91 -13.37
C TYR A 131 -4.98 -3.85 -12.30
N ALA A 132 -5.42 -2.63 -12.61
CA ALA A 132 -5.37 -1.49 -11.73
C ALA A 132 -6.75 -0.86 -11.63
N CYS A 133 -7.20 -0.61 -10.41
CA CYS A 133 -8.37 0.20 -10.09
C CYS A 133 -8.23 0.73 -8.65
N SER A 134 -9.16 1.57 -8.21
CA SER A 134 -9.14 2.10 -6.84
C SER A 134 -9.39 0.99 -5.81
N ALA A 135 -8.99 1.23 -4.55
CA ALA A 135 -9.22 0.28 -3.48
C ALA A 135 -10.72 0.01 -3.23
N VAL A 136 -11.58 1.03 -3.41
CA VAL A 136 -13.03 0.91 -3.27
C VAL A 136 -13.60 0.01 -4.37
N GLU A 137 -13.23 0.24 -5.63
CA GLU A 137 -13.67 -0.59 -6.76
C GLU A 137 -13.26 -2.06 -6.58
N TRP A 138 -12.05 -2.32 -6.08
CA TRP A 138 -11.60 -3.68 -5.77
C TRP A 138 -12.44 -4.38 -4.68
N LEU A 139 -12.98 -3.62 -3.71
CA LEU A 139 -13.82 -4.17 -2.65
C LEU A 139 -15.28 -4.31 -3.09
N ASP A 140 -15.75 -3.44 -3.96
CA ASP A 140 -17.10 -3.50 -4.54
C ASP A 140 -17.24 -4.58 -5.61
N MET A 141 -16.12 -5.03 -6.18
CA MET A 141 -16.09 -6.14 -7.12
C MET A 141 -16.76 -7.40 -6.54
N THR A 142 -17.77 -7.88 -7.25
CA THR A 142 -18.48 -9.10 -6.88
C THR A 142 -17.59 -10.33 -7.08
N THR A 143 -17.87 -11.42 -6.35
CA THR A 143 -17.18 -12.71 -6.55
C THR A 143 -17.23 -13.18 -8.00
N ARG A 144 -18.33 -12.88 -8.73
CA ARG A 144 -18.48 -13.24 -10.15
C ARG A 144 -17.53 -12.45 -11.05
N GLU A 145 -17.35 -11.16 -10.79
CA GLU A 145 -16.40 -10.33 -11.55
C GLU A 145 -14.97 -10.75 -11.27
N ILE A 146 -14.65 -11.08 -10.01
CA ILE A 146 -13.36 -11.65 -9.61
C ILE A 146 -13.10 -12.97 -10.36
N ASP A 147 -14.06 -13.89 -10.37
CA ASP A 147 -13.95 -15.15 -11.09
C ASP A 147 -13.77 -14.93 -12.60
N GLN A 148 -14.50 -13.97 -13.17
CA GLN A 148 -14.39 -13.63 -14.58
C GLN A 148 -13.01 -13.05 -14.92
N LEU A 149 -12.45 -12.19 -14.07
CA LEU A 149 -11.08 -11.69 -14.23
C LEU A 149 -10.06 -12.84 -14.20
N GLU A 150 -10.20 -13.78 -13.27
CA GLU A 150 -9.31 -14.95 -13.21
C GLU A 150 -9.43 -15.85 -14.46
N ARG A 151 -10.65 -16.08 -14.96
CA ARG A 151 -10.87 -16.84 -16.21
C ARG A 151 -10.24 -16.13 -17.40
N ASN A 152 -10.46 -14.82 -17.53
CA ASN A 152 -9.90 -14.01 -18.61
C ASN A 152 -8.36 -14.04 -18.60
N ARG A 153 -7.75 -14.06 -17.42
CA ARG A 153 -6.29 -14.24 -17.29
C ARG A 153 -5.85 -15.63 -17.77
N ARG A 154 -6.49 -16.70 -17.29
CA ARG A 154 -6.14 -18.09 -17.69
C ARG A 154 -6.26 -18.27 -19.20
N GLN A 155 -7.27 -17.66 -19.81
CA GLN A 155 -7.47 -17.71 -21.25
C GLN A 155 -6.31 -17.04 -22.01
N ARG A 156 -5.89 -15.84 -21.58
CA ARG A 156 -4.71 -15.15 -22.12
C ARG A 156 -3.44 -15.97 -22.01
N GLU A 157 -3.18 -16.57 -20.84
CA GLU A 157 -2.01 -17.43 -20.64
C GLU A 157 -1.99 -18.64 -21.61
N ILE A 158 -3.17 -19.22 -21.89
CA ILE A 158 -3.30 -20.32 -22.86
C ILE A 158 -3.02 -19.81 -24.28
N GLU A 159 -3.56 -18.66 -24.65
CA GLU A 159 -3.36 -18.04 -25.97
C GLU A 159 -1.90 -17.67 -26.21
N ASP A 160 -1.23 -17.08 -25.22
CA ASP A 160 0.19 -16.75 -25.30
C ASP A 160 1.07 -18.01 -25.42
N ARG A 161 0.74 -19.07 -24.67
CA ARG A 161 1.43 -20.36 -24.80
C ARG A 161 1.24 -20.96 -26.19
N ARG A 162 0.02 -20.88 -26.76
CA ARG A 162 -0.27 -21.34 -28.12
C ARG A 162 0.46 -20.52 -29.16
N SER A 163 0.46 -19.19 -29.05
CA SER A 163 1.18 -18.28 -29.93
C SER A 163 2.68 -18.53 -29.89
N SER A 164 3.24 -18.72 -28.69
CA SER A 164 4.65 -19.06 -28.48
C SER A 164 5.01 -20.44 -29.01
N ALA A 165 4.11 -21.43 -28.91
CA ALA A 165 4.31 -22.76 -29.48
C ALA A 165 4.28 -22.70 -31.02
N ARG A 166 3.35 -21.95 -31.61
CA ARG A 166 3.30 -21.71 -33.07
C ARG A 166 4.53 -20.97 -33.58
N ALA A 167 5.01 -19.95 -32.85
CA ALA A 167 6.24 -19.24 -33.18
C ALA A 167 7.45 -20.17 -33.14
N ARG A 168 7.54 -21.05 -32.14
CA ARG A 168 8.59 -22.07 -32.05
C ARG A 168 8.47 -23.14 -33.15
N GLY A 169 7.28 -23.64 -33.45
CA GLY A 169 7.05 -24.59 -34.54
C GLY A 169 7.51 -24.06 -35.90
N ARG A 170 7.23 -22.78 -36.19
CA ARG A 170 7.74 -22.07 -37.37
C ARG A 170 9.26 -21.94 -37.40
N LEU A 171 9.89 -21.79 -36.23
CA LEU A 171 11.35 -21.75 -36.09
C LEU A 171 12.02 -23.10 -36.35
N TYR A 172 11.31 -24.23 -36.14
CA TYR A 172 11.83 -25.58 -36.31
C TYR A 172 11.31 -26.32 -37.55
N GLY A 173 10.53 -25.66 -38.42
CA GLY A 173 10.14 -26.20 -39.73
C GLY A 173 9.11 -27.33 -39.72
N TYR A 174 8.31 -27.45 -38.66
CA TYR A 174 7.15 -28.35 -38.65
C TYR A 174 5.92 -27.55 -39.11
N GLU A 175 5.58 -27.64 -40.40
CA GLU A 175 4.25 -27.30 -40.93
C GLU A 175 3.40 -28.56 -41.11
#